data_AF-A0A4P7AHV1-F1
#
_entry.id   AF-A0A4P7AHV1-F1
#
_cell.length_a   1.000
_cell.length_b   1.000
_cell.length_c   1.000
_cell.angle_alpha   90.00
_cell.angle_beta   90.00
_cell.angle_gamma   90.00
#
_symmetry.space_group_name_H-M   'P 1'
#
loop_
_entity.id
_entity.type
_entity.pdbx_description
1 polymer ?
#
loop_
_entity_poly.entity_id
_entity_poly.type
_entity_poly.pdbx_seq_one_letter_code
_entity_poly.pdbx_strand_id
1 'polypeptide(L)'
;MANLKGNKSNIIDFDTKKELINKYFKQNLSFRDLSKAYNISYSTVRRMSLDWVVYGDESLISKTGKHNKHNAKIITNSKVPKDKKNRWT
;
A
#
# COMPACT_ATOMS: atom_id res chain seq x y z
N MET A 1 -14.83 17.87 -25.15
CA MET A 1 -13.38 18.12 -24.97
C MET A 1 -12.86 17.17 -23.90
N ALA A 2 -12.11 16.13 -24.30
CA ALA A 2 -11.47 15.22 -23.35
C ALA A 2 -10.16 15.84 -22.85
N ASN A 3 -10.00 16.00 -21.54
CA ASN A 3 -8.74 16.45 -20.94
C ASN A 3 -7.67 15.35 -21.13
N LEU A 4 -6.85 15.47 -22.19
CA LEU A 4 -5.75 14.56 -22.54
C LEU A 4 -4.51 14.70 -21.63
N LYS A 5 -4.59 15.45 -20.53
CA LYS A 5 -3.51 15.49 -19.55
C LYS A 5 -3.73 14.35 -18.57
N GLY A 6 -3.41 13.14 -19.01
CA GLY A 6 -3.36 11.97 -18.14
C GLY A 6 -2.57 12.34 -16.88
N ASN A 7 -3.17 12.16 -15.71
CA ASN A 7 -2.46 12.31 -14.46
C ASN A 7 -1.24 11.38 -14.55
N LYS A 8 -0.03 11.95 -14.50
CA LYS A 8 1.20 11.16 -14.38
C LYS A 8 1.09 10.44 -13.04
N SER A 9 0.59 9.20 -13.07
CA SER A 9 0.64 8.31 -11.93
C SER A 9 2.10 8.18 -11.57
N ASN A 10 2.51 8.72 -10.42
CA ASN A 10 3.84 8.52 -9.88
C ASN A 10 3.90 7.05 -9.42
N ILE A 11 4.12 6.14 -10.37
CA ILE A 11 4.17 4.71 -10.13
C ILE A 11 5.47 4.46 -9.38
N ILE A 12 5.32 4.23 -8.09
CA ILE A 12 6.44 3.96 -7.20
C ILE A 12 6.72 2.47 -7.22
N ASP A 13 8.00 2.15 -7.32
CA ASP A 13 8.49 0.79 -7.36
C ASP A 13 8.34 0.09 -6.00
N PHE A 14 8.27 -1.24 -6.01
CA PHE A 14 8.15 -2.05 -4.80
C PHE A 14 9.29 -1.76 -3.81
N ASP A 15 10.54 -1.65 -4.28
CA ASP A 15 11.69 -1.40 -3.42
C ASP A 15 11.58 -0.04 -2.72
N THR A 16 11.17 1.00 -3.44
CA THR A 16 10.95 2.34 -2.88
C THR A 16 9.83 2.33 -1.83
N LYS A 17 8.75 1.57 -2.05
CA LYS A 17 7.69 1.41 -1.05
C LYS A 17 8.21 0.72 0.22
N LYS A 18 9.02 -0.31 0.06
CA LYS A 18 9.59 -1.07 1.18
C LYS A 18 10.57 -0.22 1.99
N GLU A 19 11.38 0.59 1.32
CA GLU A 19 12.27 1.55 1.97
C GLU A 19 11.47 2.59 2.78
N LEU A 20 10.41 3.15 2.20
CA LEU A 20 9.54 4.11 2.88
C LEU A 20 8.93 3.52 4.16
N ILE A 21 8.40 2.30 4.09
CA ILE A 21 7.84 1.60 5.26
C ILE A 21 8.93 1.34 6.30
N ASN A 22 10.10 0.87 5.88
CA ASN A 22 11.23 0.66 6.78
C ASN A 22 11.65 1.95 7.49
N LYS A 23 11.67 3.08 6.79
CA LYS A 23 11.94 4.40 7.37
C LYS A 23 10.89 4.81 8.40
N TYR A 24 9.62 4.55 8.13
CA TYR A 24 8.54 4.77 9.09
C TYR A 24 8.77 3.97 10.39
N PHE A 25 8.97 2.64 10.29
CA PHE A 25 9.09 1.78 11.47
C PHE A 25 10.45 1.85 12.18
N LYS A 26 11.56 2.03 11.45
CA LYS A 26 12.92 2.05 12.04
C LYS A 26 13.35 3.43 12.50
N GLN A 27 12.97 4.48 11.78
CA GLN A 27 13.41 5.85 12.04
C GLN A 27 12.31 6.71 12.69
N ASN A 28 11.11 6.15 12.93
CA ASN A 28 9.94 6.86 13.47
C ASN A 28 9.62 8.17 12.73
N LEU A 29 9.87 8.18 11.42
CA LEU A 29 9.59 9.36 10.58
C LEU A 29 8.08 9.59 10.47
N SER A 30 7.66 10.86 10.47
CA SER A 30 6.25 11.18 10.33
C SER A 30 5.76 10.91 8.91
N PHE A 31 4.47 10.60 8.77
CA PHE A 31 3.84 10.47 7.45
C PHE A 31 3.96 11.74 6.60
N ARG A 32 4.04 12.91 7.23
CA ARG A 32 4.22 14.20 6.55
C ARG A 32 5.60 14.32 5.93
N ASP A 33 6.63 13.84 6.62
CA ASP A 33 8.01 13.88 6.13
C ASP A 33 8.21 12.87 5.00
N LEU A 34 7.66 11.65 5.15
CA LEU A 34 7.68 10.63 4.11
C LEU A 34 6.91 11.05 2.85
N SER A 35 5.76 11.69 3.02
CA SER A 35 4.96 12.27 1.94
C SER A 35 5.79 13.24 1.09
N LYS A 36 6.51 14.17 1.74
CA LYS A 36 7.38 15.14 1.05
C LYS A 36 8.60 14.46 0.42
N ALA A 37 9.28 13.58 1.16
CA ALA A 37 10.51 12.94 0.71
C ALA A 37 10.31 12.09 -0.56
N TYR A 38 9.18 11.40 -0.65
CA TYR A 38 8.88 10.51 -1.77
C TYR A 38 7.89 11.10 -2.79
N ASN A 39 7.44 12.34 -2.57
CA ASN A 39 6.40 12.99 -3.37
C ASN A 39 5.13 12.12 -3.51
N ILE A 40 4.66 11.61 -2.38
CA ILE A 40 3.49 10.73 -2.24
C ILE A 40 2.45 11.44 -1.41
N SER A 41 1.17 11.29 -1.75
CA SER A 41 0.13 11.84 -0.90
C SER A 41 0.15 11.21 0.51
N TYR A 42 -0.05 12.06 1.53
CA TYR A 42 -0.13 11.64 2.92
C TYR A 42 -1.05 10.43 3.14
N SER A 43 -2.23 10.46 2.52
CA SER A 43 -3.22 9.38 2.60
C SER A 43 -2.70 8.05 2.05
N THR A 44 -1.87 8.09 1.02
CA THR A 44 -1.24 6.89 0.45
C THR A 44 -0.20 6.32 1.39
N VAL A 45 0.68 7.16 1.96
CA VAL A 45 1.66 6.75 2.96
C VAL A 45 0.99 6.10 4.18
N ARG A 46 -0.06 6.74 4.70
CA ARG A 46 -0.84 6.22 5.82
C ARG A 46 -1.47 4.87 5.48
N ARG A 47 -2.12 4.75 4.32
CA ARG A 47 -2.74 3.49 3.88
C ARG A 47 -1.72 2.37 3.74
N MET A 48 -0.60 2.61 3.07
CA MET A 48 0.47 1.61 2.92
C MET A 48 1.01 1.16 4.27
N SER A 49 1.19 2.07 5.22
CA SER A 49 1.70 1.75 6.56
C SER A 49 0.70 0.88 7.33
N LEU A 50 -0.60 1.15 7.23
CA LEU A 50 -1.65 0.35 7.86
C LEU A 50 -1.78 -1.03 7.20
N ASP A 51 -1.78 -1.08 5.85
CA ASP A 51 -1.88 -2.34 5.12
C ASP A 51 -0.64 -3.23 5.36
N TRP A 52 0.54 -2.65 5.53
CA TRP A 52 1.76 -3.38 5.88
C TRP A 52 1.67 -4.08 7.23
N VAL A 53 1.03 -3.48 8.23
CA VAL A 53 0.84 -4.12 9.55
C VAL A 53 -0.02 -5.39 9.44
N VAL A 54 -0.94 -5.44 8.47
CA VAL A 54 -1.88 -6.56 8.30
C VAL A 54 -1.36 -7.61 7.33
N TYR A 55 -0.80 -7.19 6.20
CA TYR A 55 -0.46 -8.06 5.08
C TYR A 55 1.05 -8.14 4.78
N GLY A 56 1.88 -7.35 5.47
CA GLY A 56 3.33 -7.32 5.23
C GLY A 56 3.68 -6.93 3.79
N ASP A 57 4.67 -7.61 3.21
CA ASP A 57 5.16 -7.39 1.84
C ASP A 57 4.06 -7.44 0.76
N GLU A 58 3.03 -8.28 0.95
CA GLU A 58 1.92 -8.42 -0.01
C GLU A 58 1.13 -7.12 -0.20
N SER A 59 1.12 -6.24 0.82
CA SER A 59 0.45 -4.94 0.75
C SER A 59 1.06 -3.98 -0.27
N LEU A 60 2.35 -4.13 -0.58
CA LEU A 60 3.08 -3.21 -1.44
C LEU A 60 3.05 -3.63 -2.92
N ILE A 61 2.70 -4.89 -3.17
CA ILE A 61 2.55 -5.45 -4.50
C ILE A 61 1.32 -4.79 -5.16
N SER A 62 1.54 -4.11 -6.28
CA SER A 62 0.43 -3.48 -7.00
C SER A 62 -0.51 -4.56 -7.54
N LYS A 63 -1.76 -4.60 -7.06
CA LYS A 63 -2.79 -5.49 -7.62
C LYS A 63 -3.16 -5.12 -9.06
N THR A 64 -2.85 -3.91 -9.48
CA THR A 64 -3.24 -3.35 -10.78
C THR A 64 -2.00 -2.99 -11.60
N GLY A 65 -1.88 -3.57 -12.81
CA GLY A 65 -0.78 -3.32 -13.75
C GLY A 65 -0.48 -4.54 -14.63
N LYS A 66 -0.04 -4.32 -15.87
CA LYS A 66 0.34 -5.40 -16.82
C LYS A 66 1.38 -6.38 -16.25
N HIS A 67 2.20 -5.92 -15.30
CA HIS A 67 3.26 -6.69 -14.66
C HIS A 67 2.73 -7.75 -13.67
N ASN A 68 1.45 -7.68 -13.30
CA ASN A 68 0.82 -8.65 -12.39
C ASN A 68 0.20 -9.86 -13.11
N LYS A 69 0.30 -9.93 -14.44
CA LYS A 69 -0.31 -11.00 -15.24
C LYS A 69 0.19 -12.41 -14.87
N HIS A 70 1.38 -12.50 -14.28
CA HIS A 70 1.99 -13.77 -13.87
C HIS A 70 1.74 -14.15 -12.40
N ASN A 71 1.32 -13.21 -11.53
CA ASN A 71 1.06 -13.45 -10.11
C ASN A 71 -0.42 -13.63 -9.75
N ALA A 72 -1.33 -13.52 -10.73
CA ALA A 72 -2.78 -13.71 -10.53
C ALA A 72 -3.20 -15.11 -10.03
N LYS A 73 -2.26 -16.07 -9.93
CA LYS A 73 -2.50 -17.41 -9.37
C LYS A 73 -2.26 -17.52 -7.86
N ILE A 74 -1.72 -16.50 -7.21
CA ILE A 74 -1.52 -16.53 -5.75
C ILE A 74 -2.81 -16.00 -5.09
N ILE A 75 -3.87 -16.79 -5.20
CA ILE A 75 -4.98 -16.73 -4.25
C ILE A 75 -4.44 -17.40 -3.00
N THR A 76 -3.88 -16.62 -2.07
CA THR A 76 -3.60 -17.12 -0.73
C THR A 76 -4.93 -17.53 -0.12
N ASN A 77 -5.03 -18.82 0.21
CA ASN A 77 -6.05 -19.38 1.09
C ASN A 77 -5.96 -18.68 2.46
N SER A 78 -6.49 -17.47 2.59
CA SER A 78 -6.84 -16.90 3.89
C SER A 78 -8.34 -17.14 4.09
N LYS A 79 -8.68 -18.34 4.56
CA LYS A 79 -9.90 -18.54 5.34
C LYS A 79 -9.79 -17.62 6.56
N VAL A 80 -10.27 -16.40 6.46
CA VAL A 80 -10.67 -15.62 7.64
C VAL A 80 -12.09 -16.07 7.96
N PRO A 81 -12.35 -16.80 9.07
CA PRO A 81 -13.71 -16.93 9.55
C PRO A 81 -14.19 -15.52 9.91
N LYS A 82 -15.28 -15.07 9.27
CA LYS A 82 -16.04 -13.90 9.70
C LYS A 82 -16.67 -14.22 11.05
N ASP A 83 -15.94 -14.08 12.15
CA ASP A 83 -16.58 -14.00 13.45
C ASP A 83 -17.05 -12.56 13.68
N LYS A 84 -18.26 -12.31 13.18
CA LYS A 84 -19.11 -11.25 13.70
C LYS A 84 -19.68 -11.76 15.02
N LYS A 85 -19.24 -11.21 16.15
CA LYS A 85 -20.17 -11.02 17.27
C LYS A 85 -19.82 -9.82 18.14
N ASN A 86 -20.59 -8.77 17.90
CA ASN A 86 -20.79 -7.63 18.77
C ASN A 86 -21.06 -8.10 20.21
N ARG A 87 -20.40 -7.49 21.20
CA ARG A 87 -20.90 -7.48 22.57
C ARG A 87 -20.58 -6.13 23.21
N TRP A 88 -21.52 -5.20 23.05
CA TRP A 88 -21.77 -4.11 23.98
C TRP A 88 -23.09 -4.45 24.66
N THR A 89 -23.02 -4.84 25.93
CA THR A 89 -24.00 -4.63 27.00
C THR A 89 -23.30 -4.94 28.30
#